data_AF-W7E009-F1
#
_entry.id   AF-W7E009-F1
#
_cell.length_a   1.000
_cell.length_b   1.000
_cell.length_c   1.000
_cell.angle_alpha   90.00
_cell.angle_beta   90.00
_cell.angle_gamma   90.00
#
_symmetry.space_group_name_H-M   'P 1'
#
loop_
_entity.id
_entity.type
_entity.pdbx_description
1 polymer ?
#
loop_
_entity_poly.entity_id
_entity_poly.type
_entity_poly.pdbx_seq_one_letter_code
_entity_poly.pdbx_strand_id
1 'polypeptide(L)' 'MKLLETGDTFSKEHIAQYFQKYAMSIKMIFLPLNECHLLLTEYLLFLEKEGVLVEYILDRYKIKRQMMCKEKSYH' A
#
# COMPACT_ATOMS: atom_id res chain seq x y z
N MET A 1 7.44 -1.67 13.43
CA MET A 1 6.47 -1.12 12.45
C MET A 1 5.12 -1.67 12.85
N LYS A 2 4.11 -0.82 13.11
CA LYS A 2 2.79 -1.29 13.54
C LYS A 2 2.06 -1.83 12.30
N LEU A 3 1.48 -3.02 12.39
CA LEU A 3 0.60 -3.56 11.35
C LEU A 3 -0.69 -2.73 11.32
N LEU A 4 -1.17 -2.39 10.13
CA LEU A 4 -2.45 -1.70 9.97
C LEU A 4 -3.58 -2.70 10.21
N GLU A 5 -4.45 -2.38 11.16
CA GLU A 5 -5.62 -3.18 11.53
C GLU A 5 -6.89 -2.66 10.86
N THR A 6 -7.94 -3.48 10.85
CA THR A 6 -9.24 -3.04 10.37
C THR A 6 -9.72 -1.83 11.17
N GLY A 7 -10.10 -0.76 10.46
CA GLY A 7 -10.52 0.51 11.06
C GLY A 7 -9.40 1.55 11.16
N ASP A 8 -8.14 1.15 11.05
CA ASP A 8 -7.02 2.09 11.01
C ASP A 8 -7.13 3.03 9.81
N THR A 9 -6.59 4.24 9.97
CA THR A 9 -6.54 5.25 8.92
C THR A 9 -5.12 5.75 8.70
N PHE A 10 -4.81 6.14 7.46
CA PHE A 10 -3.52 6.71 7.12
C PHE A 10 -3.67 7.70 5.96
N SER A 11 -2.69 8.60 5.81
CA SER A 11 -2.57 9.46 4.63
C SER A 11 -1.59 8.88 3.62
N LYS A 12 -1.81 9.20 2.34
CA LYS A 12 -0.91 8.84 1.24
C LYS A 12 0.53 9.31 1.49
N GLU A 13 0.68 10.55 1.98
CA GLU A 13 1.97 11.14 2.29
C GLU A 13 2.74 10.34 3.35
N HIS A 14 2.03 9.91 4.41
CA HIS A 14 2.63 9.13 5.48
C HIS A 14 3.14 7.78 4.96
N ILE A 15 2.32 7.07 4.18
CA ILE A 15 2.71 5.76 3.65
C ILE A 15 3.75 5.87 2.53
N ALA A 16 3.81 6.98 1.79
CA ALA A 16 4.78 7.19 0.72
C ALA A 16 6.23 7.12 1.20
N GLN A 17 6.52 7.70 2.37
CA GLN A 17 7.86 7.64 2.97
C GLN A 17 8.29 6.19 3.27
N TYR A 18 7.37 5.37 3.78
CA TYR A 18 7.64 3.96 4.01
C TYR A 18 7.73 3.19 2.71
N PHE A 19 6.81 3.41 1.78
CA PHE A 19 6.76 2.73 0.49
C PHE A 19 8.05 2.91 -0.29
N GLN A 20 8.58 4.14 -0.37
CA GLN A 20 9.87 4.43 -0.99
C GLN A 20 10.99 3.61 -0.34
N LYS A 21 11.07 3.59 1.00
CA LYS A 21 12.09 2.82 1.72
C LYS A 21 12.02 1.32 1.38
N TYR A 22 10.81 0.76 1.27
CA TYR A 22 10.62 -0.65 0.90
C TYR A 22 10.96 -0.92 -0.56
N ALA A 23 10.46 -0.11 -1.49
CA ALA A 23 10.76 -0.26 -2.91
C ALA A 23 12.29 -0.19 -3.17
N MET A 24 12.98 0.77 -2.56
CA MET A 24 14.45 0.90 -2.67
C MET A 24 15.22 -0.26 -2.03
N SER A 25 14.64 -0.97 -1.05
CA SER A 25 15.28 -2.14 -0.43
C SER A 25 15.28 -3.37 -1.36
N ILE A 26 14.42 -3.39 -2.38
CA ILE A 26 14.41 -4.41 -3.41
C ILE A 26 15.54 -4.09 -4.39
N LYS A 27 16.73 -4.68 -4.17
CA LYS A 27 17.98 -4.39 -4.91
C LYS A 27 17.89 -4.43 -6.44
N MET A 28 16.84 -5.02 -7.02
CA MET A 28 16.61 -5.10 -8.46
C MET A 28 15.80 -3.92 -9.03
N ILE A 29 15.17 -3.09 -8.20
CA ILE A 29 14.25 -2.05 -8.65
C ILE A 29 14.87 -0.67 -8.37
N PHE A 30 15.36 -0.02 -9.42
CA PHE A 30 15.68 1.40 -9.38
C PHE A 30 14.50 2.17 -9.98
N LEU A 31 13.68 2.76 -9.11
CA LEU A 31 12.56 3.62 -9.49
C LEU A 31 12.89 5.07 -9.11
N PRO A 32 12.90 6.02 -10.06
CA PRO A 32 12.87 7.44 -9.75
C PRO A 32 11.73 7.78 -8.78
N LEU A 33 11.90 8.86 -7.99
CA LEU A 33 10.93 9.24 -6.94
C LEU A 33 9.50 9.38 -7.50
N ASN A 34 9.36 10.00 -8.67
CA ASN A 34 8.07 10.18 -9.34
C ASN A 34 7.41 8.83 -9.69
N GLU A 35 8.20 7.85 -10.11
CA GLU A 35 7.70 6.51 -10.43
C GLU A 35 7.33 5.72 -9.17
N CYS A 36 8.03 5.93 -8.05
CA CYS A 36 7.61 5.41 -6.75
C CYS A 36 6.23 5.93 -6.33
N HIS A 37 5.95 7.23 -6.54
CA HIS A 37 4.65 7.82 -6.24
C HIS A 37 3.53 7.31 -7.16
N LEU A 38 3.83 7.13 -8.45
CA LEU A 38 2.91 6.51 -9.41
C LEU A 38 2.58 5.07 -8.99
N LEU A 39 3.61 4.26 -8.69
CA LEU A 39 3.43 2.88 -8.26
C LEU A 39 2.61 2.78 -6.96
N LEU A 40 2.87 3.66 -5.99
CA LEU A 40 2.06 3.73 -4.78
C LEU A 40 0.59 4.07 -5.08
N THR A 41 0.35 5.01 -5.99
CA THR A 41 -1.00 5.41 -6.39
C THR A 41 -1.76 4.24 -7.00
N GLU A 42 -1.13 3.54 -7.97
CA GLU A 42 -1.69 2.33 -8.59
C GLU A 42 -1.95 1.23 -7.56
N TYR A 43 -1.04 1.05 -6.60
CA TYR A 43 -1.20 0.06 -5.55
C TYR A 43 -2.37 0.38 -4.61
N LEU A 44 -2.55 1.64 -4.22
CA LEU A 44 -3.69 2.07 -3.40
C LEU A 44 -5.02 1.86 -4.14
N LEU A 45 -5.07 2.20 -5.43
CA LEU A 45 -6.24 1.94 -6.29
C LEU A 45 -6.55 0.44 -6.40
N PHE A 46 -5.53 -0.39 -6.53
CA PHE A 46 -5.70 -1.84 -6.50
C PHE A 46 -6.31 -2.32 -5.18
N LEU A 47 -5.77 -1.87 -4.04
CA LEU A 47 -6.29 -2.25 -2.72
C LEU A 47 -7.73 -1.77 -2.49
N GLU A 48 -8.10 -0.61 -3.03
CA GLU A 48 -9.47 -0.12 -3.01
C GLU A 48 -10.41 -1.00 -3.85
N LYS A 49 -10.00 -1.37 -5.07
CA LYS A 49 -10.75 -2.30 -5.94
C LYS A 49 -10.95 -3.67 -5.30
N GLU A 50 -9.95 -4.16 -4.58
CA GLU A 50 -10.03 -5.40 -3.79
C GLU A 50 -10.84 -5.24 -2.49
N GLY A 51 -11.32 -4.04 -2.18
CA GLY A 51 -12.08 -3.74 -0.97
C GLY A 51 -11.28 -3.88 0.33
N VAL A 52 -9.95 -3.84 0.25
CA VAL A 52 -9.03 -3.87 1.40
C VAL A 52 -9.09 -2.54 2.16
N LEU A 53 -9.17 -1.44 1.42
CA LEU A 53 -9.28 -0.10 1.95
C LEU A 53 -10.35 0.71 1.20
N VAL A 54 -10.62 1.93 1.67
CA VAL A 54 -11.44 2.93 0.98
C VAL A 54 -10.86 4.31 1.20
N GLU A 55 -10.84 5.13 0.16
CA GLU A 55 -10.61 6.56 0.27
C GLU A 55 -11.87 7.24 0.82
N TYR A 56 -11.76 7.88 1.98
CA TYR A 56 -12.92 8.54 2.62
C TYR A 56 -12.84 10.07 2.57
N ILE A 57 -11.63 10.61 2.38
CA ILE A 57 -11.30 12.00 2.09
C ILE A 57 -10.07 11.95 1.17
N LEU A 58 -9.88 12.97 0.32
CA LEU A 58 -8.72 13.09 -0.58
C LEU A 58 -7.41 12.70 0.13
N ASP A 59 -6.71 11.73 -0.46
CA ASP A 59 -5.45 11.13 -0.02
C ASP A 59 -5.47 10.53 1.41
N ARG A 60 -6.65 10.19 1.93
CA ARG A 60 -6.84 9.54 3.23
C ARG A 60 -7.65 8.26 3.11
N TYR A 61 -7.07 7.19 3.63
CA TYR A 61 -7.58 5.84 3.48
C TYR A 61 -7.92 5.22 4.82
N LYS A 62 -8.97 4.38 4.83
CA LYS A 62 -9.37 3.56 5.96
C LYS A 62 -9.29 2.08 5.59
N ILE A 63 -8.68 1.26 6.44
CA ILE A 63 -8.64 -0.20 6.24
C ILE A 63 -10.03 -0.80 6.53
N LYS A 64 -10.58 -1.52 5.56
CA LYS A 64 -11.86 -2.25 5.67
C LYS A 64 -11.67 -3.70 6.07
N ARG A 65 -10.58 -4.32 5.61
CA ARG A 65 -10.22 -5.70 5.95
C ARG A 65 -8.72 -5.90 5.77
N GLN A 66 -8.17 -6.92 6.43
CA GLN A 66 -6.81 -7.35 6.18
C GLN A 66 -6.69 -8.04 4.81
N MET A 67 -5.56 -7.83 4.15
CA MET A 67 -5.22 -8.56 2.94
C MET A 67 -4.82 -9.98 3.32
N MET A 68 -5.57 -10.98 2.87
CA MET A 68 -5.17 -12.38 3.01
C MET A 68 -4.09 -12.67 1.95
N CYS A 69 -2.86 -12.88 2.40
CA CYS A 69 -1.85 -13.47 1.53
C CYS A 69 -2.31 -14.91 1.24
N LYS A 70 -2.80 -15.16 0.02
CA LYS A 70 -3.03 -16.54 -0.41
C LYS A 70 -1.66 -17.16 -0.60
N GLU A 71 -1.16 -17.85 0.41
CA GLU A 71 -0.06 -18.79 0.19
C GLU A 71 -0.54 -19.76 -0.89
N LYS A 72 0.10 -19.75 -2.05
CA LYS A 72 -0.04 -20.86 -2.98
C LYS A 72 0.49 -22.08 -2.23
N SER A 73 -0.42 -22.89 -1.70
CA SER A 73 -0.11 -24.26 -1.31
C SER A 73 0.32 -24.97 -2.58
N TYR A 74 1.63 -25.02 -2.83
CA TYR A 74 2.19 -25.93 -3.82
C TYR A 74 2.01 -27.34 -3.23
N HIS A 75 0.95 -28.01 -3.68
CA HIS A 75 0.88 -29.48 -3.66
C HIS A 75 1.62 -30.02 -4.88
#